data_AF-A0A6L6F539-F1
#
_entry.id   AF-A0A6L6F539-F1
#
_cell.length_a   1.000
_cell.length_b   1.000
_cell.length_c   1.000
_cell.angle_alpha   90.00
_cell.angle_beta   90.00
_cell.angle_gamma   90.00
#
_symmetry.space_group_name_H-M   'P 1'
#
loop_
_entity.id
_entity.type
_entity.pdbx_description
1 polymer ?
#
loop_
_entity_poly.entity_id
_entity_poly.type
_entity_poly.pdbx_seq_one_letter_code
_entity_poly.pdbx_strand_id
1 'polypeptide(L)' 'MDTQEPNIGAEITTEPRINDRIRTPQIRLINYTGEQVGVVDIEAALAMADE' A
#
# COMPACT_ATOMS: atom_id res chain seq x y z
N MET A 1 -27.80 23.21 -4.22
CA MET A 1 -27.76 21.76 -4.48
C MET A 1 -26.30 21.41 -4.50
N ASP A 2 -25.76 21.00 -3.37
CA ASP A 2 -24.36 20.61 -3.21
C ASP A 2 -24.11 19.36 -4.04
N THR A 3 -23.46 19.54 -5.19
CA THR A 3 -22.99 18.43 -6.02
C THR A 3 -21.82 17.80 -5.26
N GLN A 4 -22.09 16.73 -4.50
CA GLN A 4 -21.03 15.84 -4.03
C GLN A 4 -20.35 15.27 -5.27
N GLU A 5 -19.14 15.77 -5.56
CA GLU A 5 -18.26 15.15 -6.54
C GLU A 5 -18.11 13.68 -6.17
N PRO A 6 -18.34 12.74 -7.11
CA PRO A 6 -18.14 11.35 -6.82
C PRO A 6 -16.67 11.17 -6.46
N ASN A 7 -16.39 10.65 -5.28
CA ASN A 7 -15.07 10.20 -4.90
C ASN A 7 -14.71 9.06 -5.86
N ILE A 8 -14.14 9.39 -7.02
CA ILE A 8 -13.60 8.43 -7.97
C ILE A 8 -12.39 7.82 -7.27
N GLY A 9 -12.67 6.81 -6.44
CA GLY A 9 -11.67 6.03 -5.74
C GLY A 9 -10.67 5.56 -6.77
N ALA A 10 -9.41 5.93 -6.55
CA ALA A 10 -8.29 5.61 -7.43
C ALA A 10 -8.43 4.20 -8.01
N GLU A 11 -8.30 4.06 -9.32
CA GLU A 11 -8.40 2.79 -10.04
C GLU A 11 -7.73 1.66 -9.24
N ILE A 12 -8.56 0.75 -8.71
CA ILE A 12 -8.07 -0.43 -8.02
C ILE A 12 -7.60 -1.40 -9.11
N THR A 13 -6.34 -1.28 -9.50
CA THR A 13 -5.68 -2.25 -10.37
C THR A 13 -5.33 -3.52 -9.59
N THR A 14 -5.49 -4.69 -10.22
CA THR A 14 -5.02 -5.99 -9.70
C THR A 14 -3.52 -6.19 -9.94
N GLU A 15 -2.86 -5.27 -10.63
CA GLU A 15 -1.43 -5.29 -10.82
C GLU A 15 -0.71 -4.99 -9.50
N PRO A 16 0.36 -5.73 -9.16
CA PRO A 16 1.12 -5.47 -7.95
C PRO A 16 1.69 -4.04 -7.97
N ARG A 17 1.34 -3.25 -6.96
CA ARG A 17 1.95 -1.93 -6.73
C ARG A 17 3.34 -2.17 -6.15
N ILE A 18 4.36 -1.95 -6.96
CA ILE A 18 5.75 -2.00 -6.51
C ILE A 18 6.17 -0.64 -5.95
N ASN A 19 6.88 -0.67 -4.83
CA ASN A 19 7.62 0.40 -4.15
C ASN A 19 7.10 1.83 -4.39
N ASP A 20 7.58 2.54 -5.42
CA ASP A 20 7.24 3.95 -5.71
C ASP A 20 5.75 4.21 -6.01
N ARG A 21 4.98 3.15 -6.29
CA ARG A 21 3.54 3.23 -6.52
C ARG A 21 2.74 3.15 -5.23
N ILE A 22 3.34 2.92 -4.07
CA ILE A 22 2.66 2.89 -2.76
C ILE A 22 2.61 4.32 -2.20
N ARG A 23 1.40 4.89 -2.08
CA ARG A 23 1.18 6.28 -1.58
C ARG A 23 0.50 6.35 -0.21
N THR A 24 0.27 5.19 0.40
CA THR A 24 -0.41 5.09 1.69
C THR A 24 0.66 5.07 2.79
N PRO A 25 0.50 5.85 3.87
CA PRO A 25 1.51 5.91 4.94
C PRO A 25 1.68 4.57 5.67
N GLN A 26 0.61 3.77 5.74
CA GLN A 26 0.59 2.49 6.42
C GLN A 26 0.22 1.36 5.46
N ILE A 27 0.99 0.27 5.49
CA ILE A 27 0.79 -0.90 4.65
C ILE A 27 0.84 -2.19 5.47
N ARG A 28 0.13 -3.22 5.00
CA ARG A 28 0.23 -4.56 5.57
C ARG A 28 1.38 -5.32 4.93
N LEU A 29 2.38 -5.68 5.73
CA LEU A 29 3.55 -6.42 5.27
C LEU A 29 3.31 -7.94 5.41
N ILE A 30 3.71 -8.68 4.38
CA ILE A 30 3.76 -10.14 4.34
C ILE A 30 5.20 -10.52 4.02
N ASN A 31 5.81 -11.40 4.82
CA ASN A 31 7.18 -11.84 4.60
C ASN A 31 7.26 -12.94 3.51
N TYR A 32 8.47 -13.35 3.16
CA TYR A 32 8.71 -14.36 2.12
C TYR A 32 8.17 -15.76 2.46
N THR A 33 7.90 -16.06 3.73
CA THR A 33 7.27 -17.33 4.16
C THR A 33 5.75 -17.28 4.12
N GLY A 34 5.15 -16.11 3.83
CA GLY A 34 3.70 -15.90 3.82
C GLY A 34 3.12 -15.50 5.18
N GLU A 35 3.96 -15.21 6.18
CA GLU A 35 3.53 -14.72 7.48
C GLU A 35 3.10 -13.24 7.40
N GLN A 36 1.95 -12.92 8.00
CA GLN A 36 1.50 -11.55 8.14
C GLN A 36 2.23 -10.88 9.31
N VAL A 37 3.15 -9.97 9.00
CA VAL A 37 3.99 -9.25 9.98
C VAL A 37 3.18 -8.16 10.69
N GLY A 38 2.23 -7.53 10.00
CA GLY A 38 1.35 -6.51 10.56
C GLY A 38 1.25 -5.25 9.70
N VAL A 39 0.68 -4.18 10.28
CA VAL A 39 0.64 -2.85 9.65
C VAL A 39 1.92 -2.11 10.03
N VAL A 40 2.71 -1.76 9.02
CA VAL A 40 3.99 -1.06 9.16
C VAL A 40 4.01 0.19 8.30
N ASP A 41 4.88 1.13 8.64
CA ASP A 41 5.14 2.30 7.81
C ASP A 41 5.88 1.90 6.53
N ILE A 42 5.63 2.64 5.45
CA ILE A 42 6.24 2.39 4.14
C ILE A 42 7.78 2.39 4.21
N GLU A 43 8.39 3.29 4.98
CA GLU A 43 9.85 3.38 5.13
C GLU A 43 10.43 2.13 5.77
N ALA A 44 9.76 1.59 6.79
CA ALA A 44 10.18 0.36 7.47
C ALA A 44 10.07 -0.85 6.53
N ALA A 45 9.01 -0.90 5.70
CA ALA A 45 8.85 -1.96 4.71
C ALA A 45 9.90 -1.89 3.59
N LEU A 46 10.25 -0.68 3.14
CA LEU A 46 11.31 -0.50 2.14
C LEU A 46 12.68 -0.92 2.69
N ALA A 47 12.98 -0.60 3.95
CA ALA A 47 14.22 -1.03 4.60
C ALA A 47 14.33 -2.56 4.73
N MET A 48 13.22 -3.26 5.00
CA MET A 48 13.19 -4.73 5.03
C MET A 48 13.32 -5.38 3.64
N ALA A 49 13.00 -4.66 2.56
CA ALA A 49 13.06 -5.16 1.19
C ALA A 49 14.44 -4.96 0.53
N ASP A 50 15.30 -4.12 1.11
CA ASP A 50 16.66 -3.84 0.64
C ASP A 50 17.71 -4.85 1.19
N GLU A 51 17.29 -5.76 2.07
CA GLU A 51 18.08 -6.89 2.60
C GLU A 51 17.91 -8.17 1.76
#